data_AF-A0A6V7JBI9-F1
#
_entry.id   AF-A0A6V7JBI9-F1
#
_cell.length_a   1.000
_cell.length_b   1.000
_cell.length_c   1.000
_cell.angle_alpha   90.00
_cell.angle_beta   90.00
_cell.angle_gamma   90.00
#
_symmetry.space_group_name_H-M   'P 1'
#
loop_
_entity.id
_entity.type
_entity.pdbx_description
1 polymer ?
#
loop_
_entity_poly.entity_id
_entity_poly.type
_entity_poly.pdbx_seq_one_letter_code
_entity_poly.pdbx_strand_id
1 'polypeptide(L)'
;KDIDKLEKIKALREASKRVNLGPESLPSICFYTLLNSVQSVTAAEIAEDSSLLAVGFSDSTLKVWTLVPQKLRHMKSGDLLSDIDREAEDVLVRMMDDRTAETVRTLFGHSGPIYGLSFSPDRNLLLSCSEDTT
;
A
#
# COMPACT_ATOMS: atom_id res chain seq x y z
N LYS A 1 3.53 14.44 -16.21
CA LYS A 1 3.89 15.84 -15.85
C LYS A 1 2.77 16.55 -15.08
N ASP A 2 1.50 16.36 -15.46
CA ASP A 2 0.38 16.97 -14.70
C ASP A 2 0.03 16.22 -13.41
N ILE A 3 0.23 14.90 -13.35
CA ILE A 3 -0.01 14.07 -12.15
C ILE A 3 0.91 14.48 -11.00
N ASP A 4 2.24 14.54 -11.19
CA ASP A 4 3.19 15.00 -10.15
C ASP A 4 2.87 16.40 -9.62
N LYS A 5 2.36 17.28 -10.50
CA LYS A 5 1.98 18.63 -10.11
C LYS A 5 0.72 18.61 -9.24
N LEU A 6 -0.26 17.78 -9.58
CA LEU A 6 -1.46 17.58 -8.79
C LEU A 6 -1.15 16.96 -7.41
N GLU A 7 -0.26 15.98 -7.37
CA GLU A 7 0.19 15.36 -6.11
C GLU A 7 0.94 16.35 -5.22
N LYS A 8 1.86 17.14 -5.79
CA LYS A 8 2.52 18.22 -5.04
C LYS A 8 1.54 19.23 -4.46
N ILE A 9 0.52 19.62 -5.23
CA ILE A 9 -0.53 20.53 -4.75
C ILE A 9 -1.32 19.87 -3.60
N LYS A 10 -1.66 18.59 -3.71
CA LYS A 10 -2.36 17.85 -2.64
C LYS A 10 -1.50 17.74 -1.37
N ALA A 11 -0.22 17.40 -1.52
CA ALA A 11 0.73 17.31 -0.42
C ALA A 11 0.91 18.66 0.29
N LEU A 12 1.06 19.76 -0.47
CA LEU A 12 1.12 21.11 0.10
C LEU A 12 -0.18 21.50 0.83
N ARG A 13 -1.33 21.11 0.29
CA ARG A 13 -2.63 21.37 0.92
C ARG A 13 -2.80 20.57 2.21
N GLU A 14 -2.34 19.32 2.26
CA GLU A 14 -2.31 18.53 3.49
C GLU A 14 -1.35 19.11 4.51
N ALA A 15 -0.14 19.51 4.09
CA ALA A 15 0.83 20.18 4.94
C ALA A 15 0.27 21.48 5.56
N SER A 16 -0.49 22.27 4.79
CA SER A 16 -1.13 23.50 5.30
C SER A 16 -2.22 23.26 6.34
N LYS A 17 -2.78 22.04 6.40
CA LYS A 17 -3.81 21.65 7.37
C LYS A 17 -3.23 20.99 8.62
N ARG A 18 -1.92 20.75 8.67
CA ARG A 18 -1.27 20.11 9.83
C ARG A 18 -1.32 21.08 11.02
N VAL A 19 -1.70 20.54 12.17
CA VAL A 19 -1.70 21.27 13.44
C VAL A 19 -0.28 21.22 13.99
N ASN A 20 0.23 22.38 14.44
CA ASN A 20 1.50 22.42 15.16
C ASN A 20 1.32 21.73 16.51
N LEU A 21 2.08 20.66 16.72
CA LEU A 21 2.06 19.91 17.96
C LEU A 21 2.82 20.66 19.04
N GLY A 22 2.33 20.58 20.27
CA GLY A 22 2.92 21.22 21.43
C GLY A 22 2.32 20.71 22.73
N PRO A 23 2.72 21.27 23.89
CA PRO A 23 2.18 20.87 25.19
C PRO A 23 0.66 21.00 25.28
N GLU A 24 0.10 22.00 24.59
CA GLU A 24 -1.33 22.31 24.55
C GLU A 24 -2.08 21.61 23.39
N SER A 25 -1.36 20.97 22.47
CA SER A 25 -1.91 20.34 21.25
C SER A 25 -1.21 18.99 21.00
N LEU A 26 -1.66 17.98 21.74
CA LEU A 26 -1.12 16.63 21.66
C LEU A 26 -1.59 15.90 20.37
N PRO A 27 -0.76 15.00 19.82
CA PRO A 27 -1.16 14.18 18.68
C PRO A 27 -2.25 13.18 19.08
N SER A 28 -3.14 12.86 18.13
CA SER A 28 -4.07 11.74 18.27
C SER A 28 -3.36 10.43 17.93
N ILE A 29 -3.58 9.40 18.73
CA ILE A 29 -3.03 8.06 18.52
C ILE A 29 -4.17 7.13 18.11
N CYS A 30 -3.99 6.42 16.99
CA CYS A 30 -4.91 5.39 16.53
C CYS A 30 -4.24 4.03 16.62
N PHE A 31 -4.93 3.06 17.21
CA PHE A 31 -4.46 1.67 17.29
C PHE A 31 -5.18 0.82 16.25
N TYR A 32 -4.40 0.04 15.50
CA TYR A 32 -4.92 -0.99 14.61
C TYR A 32 -4.60 -2.36 15.19
N THR A 33 -5.64 -3.17 15.38
CA THR A 33 -5.49 -4.54 15.88
C THR A 33 -5.74 -5.52 14.75
N LEU A 34 -4.73 -6.34 14.44
CA LEU A 34 -4.86 -7.45 13.51
C LEU A 34 -5.55 -8.61 14.23
N LEU A 35 -6.82 -8.83 13.89
CA LEU A 35 -7.61 -9.93 14.46
C LEU A 35 -7.31 -11.24 13.75
N ASN A 36 -7.35 -12.34 14.51
CA ASN A 36 -7.17 -13.71 14.01
C ASN A 36 -5.85 -13.95 13.27
N SER A 37 -4.79 -13.25 13.67
CA SER A 37 -3.45 -13.61 13.22
C SER A 37 -3.04 -14.91 13.91
N VAL A 38 -3.11 -16.02 13.17
CA VAL A 38 -2.57 -17.31 13.64
C VAL A 38 -1.05 -17.24 13.79
N GLN A 39 -0.41 -16.30 13.08
CA GLN A 39 1.04 -16.18 12.97
C GLN A 39 1.54 -14.91 13.64
N SER A 40 2.82 -14.90 14.00
CA SER A 40 3.43 -13.73 14.63
C SER A 40 3.63 -12.65 13.58
N VAL A 41 3.18 -11.44 13.89
CA VAL A 41 3.51 -10.24 13.12
C VAL A 41 4.95 -9.86 13.45
N THR A 42 5.78 -9.72 12.43
CA THR A 42 7.20 -9.42 12.57
C THR A 42 7.56 -8.02 12.09
N ALA A 43 6.81 -7.49 11.11
CA ALA A 43 6.98 -6.15 10.58
C ALA A 43 5.63 -5.52 10.23
N ALA A 44 5.50 -4.20 10.39
CA ALA A 44 4.33 -3.45 9.95
C ALA A 44 4.74 -2.05 9.49
N GLU A 45 4.13 -1.58 8.42
CA GLU A 45 4.41 -0.26 7.84
C GLU A 45 3.13 0.33 7.21
N ILE A 46 2.97 1.65 7.34
CA ILE A 46 1.88 2.41 6.72
C ILE A 46 2.48 3.29 5.62
N ALA A 47 1.81 3.34 4.47
CA ALA A 47 2.20 4.25 3.39
C ALA A 47 2.11 5.72 3.83
N GLU A 48 2.92 6.60 3.22
CA GLU A 48 3.05 8.00 3.63
C GLU A 48 1.72 8.77 3.69
N ASP A 49 0.77 8.40 2.85
CA ASP A 49 -0.56 9.02 2.79
C ASP A 49 -1.63 8.31 3.62
N SER A 50 -1.24 7.28 4.36
CA SER A 50 -2.13 6.45 5.17
C SER A 50 -3.19 5.69 4.36
N SER A 51 -2.99 5.46 3.06
CA SER A 51 -3.93 4.66 2.25
C SER A 51 -3.75 3.17 2.40
N LEU A 52 -2.51 2.72 2.62
CA LEU A 52 -2.14 1.30 2.66
C LEU A 52 -1.45 0.96 3.97
N LEU A 53 -1.71 -0.24 4.46
CA LEU A 53 -1.01 -0.86 5.58
C LEU A 53 -0.40 -2.17 5.06
N ALA A 54 0.91 -2.35 5.19
CA ALA A 54 1.58 -3.62 4.93
C ALA A 54 2.01 -4.26 6.25
N VAL A 55 1.83 -5.58 6.35
CA VAL A 55 2.22 -6.37 7.51
C VAL A 55 2.91 -7.63 7.05
N GLY A 56 4.10 -7.86 7.58
CA GLY A 56 4.89 -9.06 7.37
C GLY A 56 4.69 -10.04 8.52
N PHE A 57 4.63 -11.32 8.17
CA PHE A 57 4.42 -12.40 9.11
C PHE A 57 5.63 -13.32 9.18
N SER A 58 5.69 -14.10 10.26
CA SER A 58 6.70 -15.14 10.46
C SER A 58 6.56 -16.35 9.54
N ASP A 59 5.42 -16.52 8.87
CA ASP A 59 5.14 -17.62 7.94
C ASP A 59 5.52 -17.31 6.49
N SER A 60 6.37 -16.30 6.28
CA SER A 60 6.77 -15.74 4.98
C SER A 60 5.67 -15.06 4.17
N THR A 61 4.48 -14.88 4.75
CA THR A 61 3.42 -14.11 4.11
C THR A 61 3.54 -12.63 4.40
N LEU A 62 3.15 -11.84 3.41
CA LEU A 62 2.99 -10.41 3.53
C LEU A 62 1.55 -10.09 3.19
N LYS A 63 0.87 -9.30 4.02
CA LYS A 63 -0.48 -8.83 3.69
C LYS A 63 -0.50 -7.32 3.55
N VAL A 64 -1.24 -6.84 2.57
CA VAL A 64 -1.47 -5.43 2.31
C VAL A 64 -2.96 -5.15 2.42
N TRP A 65 -3.32 -4.19 3.26
CA TRP A 65 -4.68 -3.70 3.44
C TRP A 65 -4.81 -2.31 2.84
N THR A 66 -5.97 -2.05 2.25
CA THR A 66 -6.42 -0.68 2.00
C THR A 66 -7.13 -0.14 3.25
N LEU A 67 -6.70 1.03 3.70
CA LEU A 67 -7.35 1.81 4.77
C LEU A 67 -8.40 2.77 4.20
N VAL A 68 -8.47 2.89 2.87
CA VAL A 68 -9.38 3.75 2.12
C VAL A 68 -10.43 2.87 1.43
N PRO A 69 -11.66 3.34 1.17
CA PRO A 69 -12.69 2.57 0.45
C PRO A 69 -12.27 2.06 -0.95
N GLN A 70 -11.16 2.54 -1.50
CA GLN A 70 -10.61 2.06 -2.75
C GLN A 70 -10.00 0.67 -2.60
N LYS A 71 -10.55 -0.29 -3.34
CA LYS A 71 -10.12 -1.70 -3.32
C LYS A 71 -8.86 -1.94 -4.15
N LEU A 72 -8.05 -2.91 -3.72
CA LEU A 72 -6.89 -3.41 -4.44
C LEU A 72 -7.32 -4.36 -5.56
N ARG A 73 -6.71 -4.22 -6.75
CA ARG A 73 -7.05 -4.98 -7.96
C ARG A 73 -5.80 -5.65 -8.51
N HIS A 74 -5.96 -6.80 -9.17
CA HIS A 74 -4.88 -7.41 -9.95
C HIS A 74 -4.73 -6.73 -11.30
N MET A 75 -3.52 -6.78 -11.85
CA MET A 75 -3.32 -6.48 -13.26
C MET A 75 -3.95 -7.59 -14.12
N LYS A 76 -4.58 -7.22 -15.22
CA LYS A 76 -5.13 -8.15 -16.21
C LYS A 76 -4.02 -9.01 -16.82
N SER A 77 -4.37 -10.20 -17.30
CA SER A 77 -3.45 -11.08 -18.02
C SER A 77 -2.97 -10.44 -19.33
N GLY A 78 -1.80 -10.86 -19.82
CA GLY A 78 -1.14 -10.31 -21.01
C GLY A 78 -2.05 -10.24 -22.25
N ASP A 79 -2.89 -11.25 -22.47
CA ASP A 79 -3.82 -11.31 -23.59
C ASP A 79 -4.92 -10.25 -23.52
N LEU A 80 -5.35 -9.87 -22.32
CA LEU A 80 -6.36 -8.82 -22.11
C LEU A 80 -5.73 -7.42 -22.06
N LEU A 81 -4.40 -7.33 -21.90
CA LEU A 81 -3.66 -6.08 -21.90
C LEU A 81 -3.34 -5.60 -23.33
N SER A 82 -3.29 -6.49 -24.33
CA SER A 82 -3.03 -6.11 -25.73
C SER A 82 -4.15 -5.28 -26.35
N ASP A 83 -5.37 -5.50 -25.90
CA ASP A 83 -6.58 -4.86 -26.42
C ASP A 83 -6.83 -3.48 -25.79
N ILE A 84 -6.02 -3.10 -24.80
CA ILE A 84 -6.15 -1.83 -24.10
C ILE A 84 -5.37 -0.76 -24.88
N ASP A 85 -6.11 0.27 -25.28
CA ASP A 85 -5.54 1.48 -25.86
C ASP A 85 -4.61 2.17 -24.86
N ARG A 86 -3.29 2.11 -25.12
CA ARG A 86 -2.20 2.64 -24.28
C ARG A 86 -2.13 4.17 -24.23
N GLU A 87 -2.82 4.89 -25.12
CA GLU A 87 -2.81 6.35 -25.16
C GLU A 87 -3.94 6.97 -24.32
N ALA A 88 -4.88 6.17 -23.82
CA ALA A 88 -5.96 6.69 -22.99
C ALA A 88 -5.47 7.14 -21.60
N GLU A 89 -6.00 8.25 -21.09
CA GLU A 89 -5.65 8.77 -19.75
C GLU A 89 -5.97 7.75 -18.63
N ASP A 90 -6.96 6.89 -18.83
CA ASP A 90 -7.41 5.87 -17.86
C ASP A 90 -6.76 4.48 -18.07
N VAL A 91 -5.66 4.38 -18.83
CA VAL A 91 -5.00 3.10 -19.14
C VAL A 91 -4.72 2.27 -17.89
N LEU A 92 -4.14 2.88 -16.86
CA LEU A 92 -3.77 2.16 -15.64
C LEU A 92 -4.98 1.56 -14.94
N VAL A 93 -6.11 2.27 -14.93
CA VAL A 93 -7.36 1.75 -14.38
C VAL A 93 -7.91 0.61 -15.24
N ARG A 94 -7.83 0.74 -16.56
CA ARG A 94 -8.26 -0.30 -17.50
C ARG A 94 -7.38 -1.54 -17.47
N MET A 95 -6.11 -1.42 -17.12
CA MET A 95 -5.20 -2.54 -16.95
C MET A 95 -5.51 -3.37 -15.71
N MET A 96 -6.29 -2.83 -14.77
CA MET A 96 -6.67 -3.53 -13.54
C MET A 96 -7.97 -4.31 -13.73
N ASP A 97 -8.06 -5.50 -13.12
CA ASP A 97 -9.23 -6.35 -13.14
C ASP A 97 -10.17 -6.04 -11.96
N ASP A 98 -11.31 -5.43 -12.26
CA ASP A 98 -12.36 -5.07 -11.30
C ASP A 98 -12.99 -6.28 -10.61
N ARG A 99 -13.00 -7.46 -11.25
CA ARG A 99 -13.53 -8.69 -10.62
C ARG A 99 -12.73 -9.11 -9.41
N THR A 100 -11.47 -8.74 -9.36
CA THR A 100 -10.57 -9.12 -8.27
C THR A 100 -10.55 -8.11 -7.13
N ALA A 101 -11.44 -7.11 -7.11
CA ALA A 101 -11.35 -6.03 -6.14
C ALA A 101 -11.57 -6.52 -4.69
N GLU A 102 -10.50 -6.53 -3.87
CA GLU A 102 -10.56 -6.87 -2.44
C GLU A 102 -9.93 -5.78 -1.57
N THR A 103 -10.25 -5.80 -0.28
CA THR A 103 -9.71 -4.86 0.71
C THR A 103 -8.37 -5.31 1.28
N VAL A 104 -8.05 -6.60 1.15
CA VAL A 104 -6.83 -7.21 1.67
C VAL A 104 -6.23 -8.07 0.57
N ARG A 105 -4.92 -8.04 0.46
CA ARG A 105 -4.16 -8.93 -0.41
C ARG A 105 -3.10 -9.64 0.38
N THR A 106 -2.90 -10.92 0.06
CA THR A 106 -1.78 -11.70 0.59
C THR A 106 -0.79 -11.90 -0.55
N LEU A 107 0.45 -11.48 -0.32
CA LEU A 107 1.59 -11.67 -1.20
C LEU A 107 2.40 -12.85 -0.69
N PHE A 108 2.69 -13.77 -1.59
CA PHE A 108 3.50 -14.96 -1.34
C PHE A 108 4.74 -14.87 -2.24
N GLY A 109 5.90 -15.22 -1.69
CA GLY A 109 7.15 -15.21 -2.45
C GLY A 109 8.37 -15.54 -1.59
N HIS A 110 8.42 -15.02 -0.37
CA HIS A 110 9.48 -15.34 0.58
C HIS A 110 9.37 -16.76 1.11
N SER A 111 10.51 -17.31 1.53
CA SER A 111 10.65 -18.61 2.17
C SER A 111 11.03 -18.52 3.65
N GLY A 112 11.12 -17.30 4.20
CA GLY A 112 11.40 -17.06 5.62
C GLY A 112 10.59 -15.91 6.22
N PRO A 113 10.67 -15.71 7.55
CA PRO A 113 10.06 -14.59 8.26
C PRO A 113 10.44 -13.24 7.65
N ILE A 114 9.48 -12.32 7.57
CA ILE A 114 9.72 -10.98 7.01
C ILE A 114 10.06 -10.02 8.14
N TYR A 115 11.26 -9.46 8.14
CA TYR A 115 11.72 -8.56 9.20
C TYR A 115 11.59 -7.06 8.86
N GLY A 116 11.53 -6.73 7.57
CA GLY A 116 11.48 -5.36 7.11
C GLY A 116 10.46 -5.17 6.01
N LEU A 117 9.78 -4.02 6.04
CA LEU A 117 8.90 -3.54 4.99
C LEU A 117 9.22 -2.07 4.73
N SER A 118 9.25 -1.68 3.45
CA SER A 118 9.35 -0.27 3.06
C SER A 118 8.49 0.07 1.83
N PHE A 119 7.53 0.97 1.97
CA PHE A 119 6.77 1.52 0.84
C PHE A 119 7.61 2.55 0.09
N SER A 120 7.55 2.48 -1.24
CA SER A 120 8.03 3.60 -2.06
C SER A 120 7.18 4.85 -1.82
N PRO A 121 7.77 6.06 -1.87
CA PRO A 121 7.01 7.32 -1.81
C PRO A 121 5.92 7.41 -2.89
N ASP A 122 6.20 6.85 -4.06
CA ASP A 122 5.30 6.82 -5.22
C ASP A 122 4.20 5.73 -5.10
N ARG A 123 4.20 4.94 -4.02
CA ARG A 123 3.25 3.84 -3.71
C ARG A 123 3.15 2.70 -4.72
N ASN A 124 3.99 2.72 -5.74
CA ASN A 124 4.00 1.70 -6.78
C ASN A 124 4.74 0.43 -6.35
N LEU A 125 5.68 0.57 -5.42
CA LEU A 125 6.54 -0.52 -4.95
C LEU A 125 6.46 -0.66 -3.43
N LEU A 126 6.59 -1.91 -2.99
CA LEU A 126 6.79 -2.31 -1.61
C LEU A 126 8.03 -3.19 -1.57
N LEU A 127 8.99 -2.84 -0.73
CA LEU A 127 10.16 -3.64 -0.44
C LEU A 127 9.86 -4.52 0.76
N SER A 128 10.31 -5.76 0.71
CA SER A 128 10.26 -6.70 1.82
C SER A 128 11.63 -7.35 2.00
N CYS A 129 12.07 -7.48 3.25
CA CYS A 129 13.33 -8.12 3.62
C CYS A 129 13.04 -9.32 4.52
N SER A 130 13.57 -10.49 4.17
CA SER A 130 13.30 -11.76 4.85
C SER A 130 14.58 -12.43 5.39
N GLU A 131 14.40 -13.42 6.27
CA GLU A 131 15.47 -14.32 6.74
C GLU A 131 16.07 -15.15 5.60
N ASP A 132 15.34 -15.35 4.50
CA ASP A 132 15.76 -16.17 3.35
C ASP A 132 16.88 -15.53 2.51
N THR A 133 17.52 -14.48 3.01
CA THR A 133 18.61 -13.72 2.40
C THR A 133 18.21 -12.90 1.18
N THR A 134 16.91 -12.56 1.07
CA THR A 134 16.36 -11.64 0.06
C THR A 134 15.64 -10.46 0.69
#